data_AF-A0A2E0QH35-F1
#
_entry.id   AF-A0A2E0QH35-F1
#
_cell.length_a   1.000
_cell.length_b   1.000
_cell.length_c   1.000
_cell.angle_alpha   90.00
_cell.angle_beta   90.00
_cell.angle_gamma   90.00
#
_symmetry.space_group_name_H-M   'P 1'
#
loop_
_entity.id
_entity.type
_entity.pdbx_description
1 polymer ?
#
loop_
_entity_poly.entity_id
_entity_poly.type
_entity_poly.pdbx_seq_one_letter_code
_entity_poly.pdbx_strand_id
1 'polypeptide(L)'
;MTNFNLGTQKIIKDVIIVGVAVLIIWVGLYAIFGTSNPFYVVSSGSMIPTLEVYDVIVVESHTPFEDIKKSDIIVFFSPAKYERGEERVIVHRVEQIIEEDPKVIKTRGDNNPRSIQGTDFPITEREYIGKVEYTVPQVGYVTKILQPPVNYIIIAIIVGVMVLKHFAKKKEVTFQHTLKDDEIKSENNEISDIALDKEYVEKTEEPKESKLDDLDDTKSEDDTR
;
A
#
# COMPACT_ATOMS: atom_id res chain seq x y z
N MET A 1 -27.37 14.25 22.30
CA MET A 1 -26.91 14.74 20.98
C MET A 1 -25.40 14.82 21.00
N THR A 2 -24.72 13.86 20.38
CA THR A 2 -23.26 13.77 20.37
C THR A 2 -22.72 14.69 19.27
N ASN A 3 -22.11 15.81 19.67
CA ASN A 3 -21.35 16.69 18.78
C ASN A 3 -20.06 15.96 18.37
N PHE A 4 -20.13 15.16 17.31
CA PHE A 4 -18.93 14.60 16.70
C PHE A 4 -18.16 15.72 16.00
N ASN A 5 -16.98 16.01 16.52
CA ASN A 5 -16.05 17.00 15.99
C ASN A 5 -15.75 16.68 14.52
N LEU A 6 -15.70 17.69 13.64
CA LEU A 6 -15.59 17.51 12.19
C LEU A 6 -14.35 16.67 11.79
N GLY A 7 -13.28 16.73 12.60
CA GLY A 7 -12.09 15.88 12.46
C GLY A 7 -12.34 14.40 12.78
N THR A 8 -13.15 14.09 13.79
CA THR A 8 -13.52 12.72 14.16
C THR A 8 -14.35 12.06 13.06
N GLN A 9 -15.25 12.80 12.41
CA GLN A 9 -16.05 12.30 11.29
C GLN A 9 -15.20 11.92 10.07
N LYS A 10 -14.16 12.72 9.76
CA LYS A 10 -13.21 12.40 8.67
C LYS A 10 -12.42 11.13 8.97
N ILE A 11 -11.90 10.99 10.19
CA ILE A 11 -11.18 9.78 10.61
C ILE A 11 -12.09 8.54 10.54
N ILE A 12 -13.34 8.65 11.01
CA ILE A 12 -14.31 7.54 10.92
C ILE A 12 -14.56 7.15 9.46
N LYS A 13 -14.77 8.12 8.57
CA LYS A 13 -14.96 7.87 7.14
C LYS A 13 -13.73 7.19 6.52
N ASP A 14 -12.52 7.65 6.83
CA ASP A 14 -11.29 7.06 6.28
C ASP A 14 -11.08 5.62 6.77
N VAL A 15 -11.35 5.35 8.06
CA VAL A 15 -11.32 3.98 8.61
C VAL A 15 -12.34 3.08 7.92
N ILE A 16 -13.56 3.58 7.69
CA ILE A 16 -14.59 2.82 6.97
C ILE A 16 -14.14 2.51 5.53
N ILE A 17 -13.59 3.49 4.82
CA ILE A 17 -13.10 3.31 3.43
C ILE A 17 -11.99 2.26 3.39
N VAL A 18 -11.01 2.33 4.29
CA VAL A 18 -9.92 1.35 4.36
C VAL A 18 -10.49 -0.03 4.73
N GLY A 19 -11.41 -0.12 5.68
CA GLY A 19 -12.05 -1.38 6.06
C GLY A 19 -12.81 -2.04 4.90
N VAL A 20 -13.58 -1.25 4.14
CA VAL A 20 -14.28 -1.72 2.95
C VAL A 20 -13.30 -2.16 1.86
N ALA A 21 -12.22 -1.42 1.63
CA ALA A 21 -11.20 -1.80 0.65
C ALA A 21 -10.52 -3.13 1.00
N VAL A 22 -10.15 -3.32 2.27
CA VAL A 22 -9.57 -4.59 2.76
C VAL A 22 -10.58 -5.74 2.59
N LEU A 23 -11.85 -5.51 2.90
CA LEU A 23 -12.89 -6.52 2.73
C LEU A 23 -13.05 -6.91 1.25
N ILE A 24 -13.08 -5.95 0.33
CA ILE A 24 -13.18 -6.20 -1.10
C ILE A 24 -11.98 -7.02 -1.60
N ILE A 25 -10.77 -6.67 -1.17
CA ILE A 25 -9.56 -7.43 -1.52
C ILE A 25 -9.67 -8.85 -0.98
N TRP A 26 -10.08 -9.03 0.27
CA TRP A 26 -10.18 -10.34 0.90
C TRP A 26 -11.23 -11.23 0.21
N VAL A 27 -12.42 -10.70 -0.07
CA VAL A 27 -13.48 -11.40 -0.83
C VAL A 27 -13.02 -11.70 -2.26
N GLY A 28 -12.33 -10.77 -2.91
CA GLY A 28 -11.77 -10.98 -4.25
C GLY A 28 -10.73 -12.08 -4.29
N LEU A 29 -9.82 -12.12 -3.30
CA LEU A 29 -8.84 -13.20 -3.16
C LEU A 29 -9.54 -14.55 -2.95
N TYR A 30 -10.52 -14.61 -2.05
CA TYR A 30 -11.29 -15.84 -1.81
C TYR A 30 -12.03 -16.30 -3.07
N ALA A 31 -12.64 -15.38 -3.83
CA ALA A 31 -13.35 -15.70 -5.06
C ALA A 31 -12.43 -16.17 -6.20
N ILE A 32 -11.19 -15.69 -6.26
CA ILE A 32 -10.22 -16.06 -7.30
C ILE A 32 -9.53 -17.39 -6.99
N PHE A 33 -9.20 -17.65 -5.72
CA PHE A 33 -8.39 -18.81 -5.34
C PHE A 33 -9.17 -19.91 -4.62
N GLY A 34 -10.40 -19.65 -4.19
CA GLY A 34 -11.22 -20.60 -3.45
C GLY A 34 -10.73 -20.89 -2.03
N THR A 35 -9.73 -20.16 -1.53
CA THR A 35 -9.16 -20.34 -0.19
C THR A 35 -8.91 -19.00 0.49
N SER A 36 -9.04 -18.97 1.81
CA SER A 36 -8.74 -17.79 2.63
C SER A 36 -7.25 -17.44 2.63
N ASN A 37 -6.37 -18.42 2.37
CA ASN A 37 -4.91 -18.27 2.39
C ASN A 37 -4.29 -18.86 1.11
N PRO A 38 -4.27 -18.10 0.00
CA PRO A 38 -3.74 -18.61 -1.27
C PRO A 38 -2.22 -18.53 -1.38
N PHE A 39 -1.53 -17.82 -0.48
CA PHE A 39 -0.08 -17.59 -0.58
C PHE A 39 0.68 -18.34 0.51
N TYR A 40 1.64 -19.17 0.11
CA TYR A 40 2.53 -19.89 1.04
C TYR A 40 3.99 -19.62 0.70
N VAL A 41 4.84 -19.56 1.73
CA VAL A 41 6.29 -19.45 1.55
C VAL A 41 6.91 -20.82 1.69
N VAL A 42 7.70 -21.24 0.70
CA VAL A 42 8.44 -22.51 0.74
C VAL A 42 9.50 -22.43 1.83
N SER A 43 9.35 -23.28 2.85
CA SER A 43 10.20 -23.25 4.05
C SER A 43 11.32 -24.28 4.06
N SER A 44 11.29 -25.28 3.16
CA SER A 44 12.25 -26.37 3.11
C SER A 44 12.67 -26.71 1.69
N GLY A 45 13.86 -27.28 1.51
CA GLY A 45 14.40 -27.68 0.22
C GLY A 45 13.92 -29.05 -0.28
N SER A 46 12.78 -29.57 0.20
CA SER A 46 12.25 -30.88 -0.23
C SER A 46 11.74 -30.86 -1.67
N MET A 47 11.43 -29.69 -2.22
CA MET A 47 10.88 -29.51 -3.56
C MET A 47 11.90 -28.97 -4.58
N ILE A 48 13.17 -28.85 -4.21
CA ILE A 48 14.26 -28.48 -5.13
C ILE A 48 14.41 -29.59 -6.19
N PRO A 49 14.62 -29.27 -7.48
CA PRO A 49 14.85 -27.92 -8.04
C PRO A 49 13.57 -27.21 -8.51
N THR A 50 12.39 -27.79 -8.30
CA THR A 50 11.14 -27.21 -8.81
C THR A 50 10.72 -25.96 -8.02
N LEU A 51 10.84 -26.02 -6.69
CA LEU A 51 10.55 -24.90 -5.79
C LEU A 51 11.77 -24.64 -4.92
N GLU A 52 12.29 -23.42 -4.98
CA GLU A 52 13.41 -23.01 -4.14
C GLU A 52 12.92 -22.54 -2.77
N VAL A 53 13.82 -22.61 -1.79
CA VAL A 53 13.52 -22.08 -0.45
C VAL A 53 13.27 -20.57 -0.55
N TYR A 54 12.21 -20.10 0.09
CA TYR A 54 11.69 -18.73 0.03
C TYR A 54 10.97 -18.33 -1.26
N ASP A 55 10.64 -19.27 -2.14
CA ASP A 55 9.64 -19.00 -3.17
C ASP A 55 8.26 -18.80 -2.53
N VAL A 56 7.46 -17.90 -3.10
CA VAL A 56 6.05 -17.77 -2.76
C VAL A 56 5.26 -18.60 -3.76
N ILE A 57 4.50 -19.57 -3.28
CA ILE A 57 3.58 -20.35 -4.11
C ILE A 57 2.17 -19.81 -3.97
N VAL A 58 1.45 -19.81 -5.08
CA VAL A 58 0.04 -19.47 -5.16
C VAL A 58 -0.76 -20.75 -5.30
N VAL A 59 -1.67 -20.95 -4.37
CA VAL A 59 -2.49 -22.15 -4.21
C VAL A 59 -3.93 -21.83 -4.56
N GLU A 60 -4.50 -22.69 -5.39
CA GLU A 60 -5.90 -22.64 -5.78
C GLU A 60 -6.63 -23.88 -5.24
N SER A 61 -7.75 -23.65 -4.55
CA SER A 61 -8.61 -24.69 -3.98
C SER A 61 -9.84 -24.99 -4.85
N HIS A 62 -9.95 -24.40 -6.04
CA HIS A 62 -11.01 -24.71 -7.00
C HIS A 62 -10.85 -26.08 -7.65
N THR A 63 -9.62 -26.60 -7.71
CA THR A 63 -9.38 -27.97 -8.20
C THR A 63 -9.84 -28.96 -7.13
N PRO A 64 -10.93 -29.74 -7.38
CA PRO A 64 -11.39 -30.76 -6.45
C PRO A 64 -10.31 -31.81 -6.21
N PHE A 65 -10.31 -32.43 -5.03
CA PHE A 65 -9.34 -33.49 -4.71
C PHE A 65 -9.42 -34.67 -5.69
N GLU A 66 -10.62 -34.99 -6.15
CA GLU A 66 -10.90 -36.02 -7.15
C GLU A 66 -10.25 -35.75 -8.51
N ASP A 67 -9.95 -34.49 -8.84
CA ASP A 67 -9.32 -34.12 -10.11
C ASP A 67 -7.79 -34.07 -10.05
N ILE A 68 -7.20 -34.25 -8.86
CA ILE A 68 -5.74 -34.25 -8.67
C ILE A 68 -5.06 -35.39 -9.40
N LYS A 69 -4.02 -35.10 -10.17
CA LYS A 69 -3.32 -36.09 -11.01
C LYS A 69 -1.92 -36.36 -10.49
N LYS A 70 -1.38 -37.50 -10.92
CA LYS A 70 0.04 -37.79 -10.74
C LYS A 70 0.89 -36.64 -11.30
N SER A 71 1.91 -36.25 -10.55
CA SER A 71 2.83 -35.12 -10.83
C SER A 71 2.30 -33.72 -10.48
N ASP A 72 1.05 -33.57 -10.06
CA ASP A 72 0.58 -32.29 -9.51
C ASP A 72 1.34 -31.96 -8.22
N ILE A 73 1.55 -30.67 -7.96
CA ILE A 73 2.10 -30.19 -6.68
C ILE A 73 0.93 -29.70 -5.87
N ILE A 74 0.78 -30.25 -4.68
CA ILE A 74 -0.34 -29.94 -3.80
C ILE A 74 0.15 -29.44 -2.46
N VAL A 75 -0.71 -28.65 -1.82
CA VAL A 75 -0.54 -28.18 -0.46
C VAL A 75 -1.56 -28.92 0.41
N PHE A 76 -1.07 -29.47 1.51
CA PHE A 76 -1.88 -30.29 2.40
C PHE A 76 -1.34 -30.24 3.83
N PHE A 77 -2.17 -30.63 4.80
CA PHE A 77 -1.74 -30.80 6.17
C PHE A 77 -1.02 -32.13 6.37
N SER A 78 0.08 -32.12 7.12
CA SER A 78 0.80 -33.32 7.53
C SER A 78 -0.14 -34.31 8.22
N PRO A 79 -0.39 -35.50 7.66
CA PRO A 79 -1.43 -36.42 8.16
C PRO A 79 -1.27 -36.75 9.64
N ALA A 80 -0.06 -37.17 10.05
CA ALA A 80 0.21 -37.56 11.44
C ALA A 80 0.10 -36.41 12.45
N LYS A 81 0.25 -35.16 12.00
CA LYS A 81 0.11 -33.96 12.85
C LYS A 81 -1.32 -33.46 12.86
N TYR A 82 -1.98 -33.51 11.71
CA TYR A 82 -3.36 -33.07 11.53
C TYR A 82 -4.34 -33.92 12.36
N GLU A 83 -4.10 -35.23 12.47
CA GLU A 83 -4.83 -36.11 13.40
C GLU A 83 -4.70 -35.69 14.87
N ARG A 84 -3.61 -35.01 15.25
CA ARG A 84 -3.39 -34.50 16.61
C ARG A 84 -3.84 -33.05 16.78
N GLY A 85 -4.49 -32.46 15.78
CA GLY A 85 -4.88 -31.06 15.76
C GLY A 85 -3.73 -30.08 15.53
N GLU A 86 -2.58 -30.54 15.03
CA GLU A 86 -1.46 -29.69 14.64
C GLU A 86 -1.55 -29.34 13.14
N GLU A 87 -1.75 -28.06 12.82
CA GLU A 87 -1.82 -27.55 11.45
C GLU A 87 -0.43 -27.32 10.84
N ARG A 88 0.30 -28.41 10.55
CA ARG A 88 1.56 -28.32 9.79
C ARG A 88 1.31 -28.50 8.30
N VAL A 89 1.49 -27.43 7.54
CA VAL A 89 1.36 -27.45 6.07
C VAL A 89 2.60 -28.04 5.41
N ILE A 90 2.39 -28.85 4.38
CA ILE A 90 3.40 -29.49 3.54
C ILE A 90 3.07 -29.22 2.07
N VAL A 91 4.11 -29.08 1.26
CA VAL A 91 4.02 -28.91 -0.19
C VAL A 91 4.84 -30.03 -0.83
N HIS A 92 4.19 -30.99 -1.50
CA HIS A 92 4.86 -32.10 -2.18
C HIS A 92 4.19 -32.42 -3.52
N ARG A 93 4.90 -33.19 -4.36
CA ARG A 93 4.37 -33.68 -5.63
C ARG A 93 3.63 -35.00 -5.43
N VAL A 94 2.52 -35.19 -6.13
CA VAL A 94 1.80 -36.45 -6.18
C VAL A 94 2.66 -37.49 -6.90
N GLU A 95 3.14 -38.48 -6.14
CA GLU A 95 3.95 -39.59 -6.65
C GLU A 95 3.04 -40.66 -7.26
N GLN A 96 1.94 -40.98 -6.58
CA GLN A 96 1.05 -42.08 -6.95
C GLN A 96 -0.37 -41.86 -6.41
N ILE A 97 -1.37 -42.28 -7.18
CA ILE A 97 -2.75 -42.49 -6.72
C ILE A 97 -2.84 -43.95 -6.28
N ILE A 98 -3.16 -44.19 -5.01
CA ILE A 98 -3.16 -45.50 -4.36
C ILE A 98 -4.53 -46.15 -4.48
N GLU A 99 -5.58 -45.36 -4.25
CA GLU A 99 -6.98 -45.74 -4.39
C GLU A 99 -7.72 -44.58 -5.08
N GLU A 100 -8.77 -44.89 -5.85
CA GLU A 100 -9.61 -43.89 -6.55
C GLU A 100 -10.97 -43.68 -5.86
N ASP A 101 -11.45 -44.61 -5.02
CA ASP A 101 -12.75 -44.49 -4.36
C ASP A 101 -12.78 -45.18 -2.97
N PRO A 102 -12.69 -44.43 -1.85
CA PRO A 102 -12.38 -43.01 -1.81
C PRO A 102 -10.94 -42.75 -2.27
N LYS A 103 -10.69 -41.61 -2.91
CA LYS A 103 -9.37 -41.32 -3.44
C LYS A 103 -8.32 -41.19 -2.33
N VAL A 104 -7.20 -41.88 -2.48
CA VAL A 104 -6.05 -41.80 -1.57
C VAL A 104 -4.79 -41.63 -2.39
N ILE A 105 -4.01 -40.60 -2.06
CA ILE A 105 -2.78 -40.29 -2.79
C ILE A 105 -1.56 -40.40 -1.89
N LYS A 106 -0.44 -40.72 -2.52
CA LYS A 106 0.89 -40.71 -1.95
C LYS A 106 1.69 -39.58 -2.59
N THR A 107 2.26 -38.72 -1.77
CA THR A 107 3.09 -37.61 -2.21
C THR A 107 4.58 -37.89 -1.99
N ARG A 108 5.45 -37.05 -2.55
CA ARG A 108 6.88 -37.06 -2.29
C ARG A 108 7.46 -35.68 -2.63
N GLY A 109 8.40 -35.20 -1.81
CA GLY A 109 9.23 -34.06 -2.19
C GLY A 109 10.13 -34.42 -3.38
N ASP A 110 10.31 -33.49 -4.32
CA ASP A 110 11.15 -33.71 -5.51
C ASP A 110 12.60 -34.06 -5.17
N ASN A 111 13.11 -33.52 -4.05
CA ASN A 111 14.46 -33.76 -3.53
C ASN A 111 14.50 -34.88 -2.47
N ASN A 112 13.38 -35.51 -2.15
CA ASN A 112 13.35 -36.59 -1.16
C ASN A 112 13.67 -37.93 -1.85
N PRO A 113 14.64 -38.72 -1.35
CA PRO A 113 15.03 -39.98 -1.99
C PRO A 113 13.92 -41.04 -1.95
N ARG A 114 13.05 -40.96 -0.93
CA ARG A 114 11.87 -41.81 -0.73
C ARG A 114 10.79 -40.99 -0.04
N SER A 115 9.53 -41.40 -0.15
CA SER A 115 8.47 -40.80 0.66
C SER A 115 8.64 -41.14 2.15
N ILE A 116 8.16 -40.25 3.00
CA ILE A 116 8.24 -40.33 4.45
C ILE A 116 6.87 -40.77 4.99
N GLN A 117 6.82 -41.94 5.66
CA GLN A 117 5.57 -42.43 6.26
C GLN A 117 5.03 -41.45 7.32
N GLY A 118 3.70 -41.28 7.36
CA GLY A 118 3.03 -40.34 8.27
C GLY A 118 3.19 -38.86 7.89
N THR A 119 4.01 -38.56 6.89
CA THR A 119 4.21 -37.21 6.34
C THR A 119 3.62 -37.10 4.94
N ASP A 120 3.90 -38.09 4.09
CA ASP A 120 3.59 -38.05 2.67
C ASP A 120 2.43 -38.99 2.28
N PHE A 121 1.95 -39.79 3.24
CA PHE A 121 0.93 -40.83 3.03
C PHE A 121 0.31 -41.28 4.36
N PRO A 122 -1.00 -41.63 4.37
CA PRO A 122 -1.98 -41.40 3.31
C PRO A 122 -2.42 -39.93 3.28
N ILE A 123 -2.65 -39.39 2.07
CA ILE A 123 -3.28 -38.08 1.90
C ILE A 123 -4.69 -38.32 1.34
N THR A 124 -5.68 -37.78 2.02
CA THR A 124 -7.09 -37.81 1.65
C THR A 124 -7.59 -36.38 1.42
N GLU A 125 -8.84 -36.24 0.98
CA GLU A 125 -9.50 -34.94 0.84
C GLU A 125 -9.46 -34.12 2.14
N ARG A 126 -9.45 -34.78 3.30
CA ARG A 126 -9.42 -34.14 4.61
C ARG A 126 -8.14 -33.33 4.87
N GLU A 127 -7.00 -33.78 4.35
CA GLU A 127 -5.73 -33.08 4.50
C GLU A 127 -5.49 -32.06 3.37
N TYR A 128 -6.22 -32.17 2.27
CA TYR A 128 -6.00 -31.37 1.06
C TYR A 128 -6.42 -29.90 1.27
N ILE A 129 -5.53 -28.99 0.88
CA ILE A 129 -5.78 -27.54 0.93
C ILE A 129 -5.96 -26.97 -0.48
N GLY A 130 -5.17 -27.44 -1.45
CA GLY A 130 -5.25 -26.93 -2.81
C GLY A 130 -4.08 -27.36 -3.68
N LYS A 131 -4.17 -27.03 -4.95
CA LYS A 131 -3.13 -27.27 -5.96
C LYS A 131 -2.29 -26.01 -6.15
N VAL A 132 -0.97 -26.19 -6.32
CA VAL A 132 -0.06 -25.10 -6.65
C VAL A 132 -0.18 -24.78 -8.15
N GLU A 133 -0.55 -23.54 -8.46
CA GLU A 133 -0.74 -23.08 -9.84
C GLU A 133 0.39 -22.15 -10.30
N TYR A 134 0.84 -21.25 -9.41
CA TYR A 134 1.90 -20.28 -9.73
C TYR A 134 2.99 -20.23 -8.66
N THR A 135 4.19 -19.87 -9.09
CA THR A 135 5.35 -19.66 -8.22
C THR A 135 5.93 -18.28 -8.51
N VAL A 136 6.21 -17.53 -7.45
CA VAL A 136 6.85 -16.23 -7.52
C VAL A 136 8.20 -16.36 -6.81
N PRO A 137 9.30 -16.46 -7.60
CA PRO A 137 10.59 -16.79 -7.03
C PRO A 137 11.10 -15.67 -6.15
N GLN A 138 11.83 -16.03 -5.09
CA GLN A 138 12.58 -15.12 -4.21
C GLN A 138 11.77 -14.06 -3.44
N VAL A 139 10.44 -13.98 -3.57
CA VAL A 139 9.63 -12.99 -2.84
C VAL A 139 9.58 -13.29 -1.34
N GLY A 140 9.66 -14.56 -0.94
CA GLY A 140 9.66 -14.95 0.46
C GLY A 140 10.87 -14.41 1.23
N TYR A 141 11.96 -14.00 0.57
CA TYR A 141 13.09 -13.33 1.24
C TYR A 141 12.68 -12.00 1.89
N VAL A 142 11.64 -11.33 1.39
CA VAL A 142 11.08 -10.12 2.03
C VAL A 142 10.60 -10.45 3.45
N THR A 143 9.94 -11.59 3.62
CA THR A 143 9.46 -12.03 4.95
C THR A 143 10.62 -12.29 5.90
N LYS A 144 11.75 -12.81 5.41
CA LYS A 144 12.99 -13.00 6.19
C LYS A 144 13.59 -11.67 6.64
N ILE A 145 13.59 -10.64 5.79
CA ILE A 145 14.08 -9.29 6.15
C ILE A 145 13.21 -8.68 7.25
N LEU A 146 11.92 -9.00 7.27
CA LEU A 146 10.95 -8.53 8.27
C LEU A 146 10.95 -9.38 9.57
N GLN A 147 11.87 -10.33 9.73
CA GLN A 147 12.01 -11.10 10.98
C GLN A 147 12.95 -10.41 11.99
N PRO A 148 12.78 -10.68 13.30
CA PRO A 148 13.72 -10.23 14.32
C PRO A 148 15.16 -10.74 14.08
N PRO A 149 16.19 -9.92 14.40
CA PRO A 149 16.13 -8.57 14.97
C PRO A 149 16.01 -7.44 13.93
N VAL A 150 16.06 -7.77 12.63
CA VAL A 150 16.11 -6.79 11.54
C VAL A 150 14.86 -5.91 11.52
N ASN A 151 13.70 -6.49 11.82
CA ASN A 151 12.44 -5.74 11.91
C ASN A 151 12.50 -4.56 12.90
N TYR A 152 13.16 -4.72 14.06
CA TYR A 152 13.29 -3.67 15.06
C TYR A 152 14.16 -2.53 14.53
N ILE A 153 15.21 -2.85 13.78
CA ILE A 153 16.07 -1.86 13.13
C ILE A 153 15.26 -1.06 12.11
N ILE A 154 14.47 -1.74 11.27
CA ILE A 154 13.59 -1.09 10.28
C ILE A 154 12.59 -0.17 10.97
N ILE A 155 11.90 -0.64 12.02
CA ILE A 155 10.95 0.16 12.80
C ILE A 155 11.65 1.38 13.42
N ALA A 156 12.84 1.20 14.01
CA ALA A 156 13.60 2.29 14.61
C ALA A 156 13.99 3.35 13.57
N ILE A 157 14.38 2.95 12.36
CA ILE A 157 14.66 3.87 11.25
C ILE A 157 13.39 4.62 10.83
N ILE A 158 12.27 3.92 10.63
CA ILE A 158 10.99 4.54 10.23
C ILE A 158 10.56 5.57 11.27
N VAL A 159 10.53 5.19 12.56
CA VAL A 159 10.16 6.08 13.66
C VAL A 159 11.14 7.23 13.77
N GLY A 160 12.45 6.98 13.68
CA GLY A 160 13.48 8.02 13.70
C GLY A 160 13.30 9.05 12.59
N VAL A 161 13.07 8.61 11.35
CA VAL A 161 12.77 9.50 10.22
C VAL A 161 11.48 10.28 10.46
N MET A 162 10.43 9.63 10.98
CA MET A 162 9.15 10.29 11.28
C MET A 162 9.33 11.41 12.32
N VAL A 163 10.11 11.14 13.37
CA VAL A 163 10.45 12.09 14.44
C VAL A 163 11.28 13.25 13.88
N LEU A 164 12.33 12.96 13.11
CA LEU A 164 13.17 13.99 12.47
C LEU A 164 12.36 14.89 11.53
N LYS A 165 11.45 14.32 10.72
CA LYS A 165 10.54 15.09 9.87
C LYS A 165 9.56 15.94 10.70
N HIS A 166 9.03 15.41 11.81
CA HIS A 166 8.15 16.16 12.69
C HIS A 166 8.85 17.38 13.32
N PHE A 167 10.09 17.22 13.79
CA PHE A 167 10.88 18.32 14.34
C PHE A 167 11.37 19.30 13.26
N ALA A 168 11.73 18.83 12.06
CA ALA A 168 12.10 19.68 10.94
C ALA A 168 10.92 20.54 10.45
N LYS A 169 9.69 20.03 10.51
CA LYS A 169 8.47 20.77 10.13
C LYS A 169 8.08 21.88 11.12
N LYS A 170 8.68 21.93 12.32
CA LYS A 170 8.43 22.97 13.34
C LYS A 170 9.31 24.22 13.16
N LYS A 171 10.12 24.30 12.10
CA LYS A 171 11.11 25.37 11.88
C LYS A 171 10.70 26.40 10.80
N GLU A 172 9.41 26.59 10.54
CA GLU A 172 8.92 27.82 9.91
C GLU A 172 8.43 28.77 11.01
N VAL A 173 9.34 29.59 11.50
CA VAL A 173 8.98 30.81 12.23
C VAL A 173 8.71 31.87 11.16
N THR A 174 7.45 32.02 10.77
CA THR A 174 7.01 33.18 9.97
C THR A 174 6.99 34.39 10.88
N PHE A 175 8.12 35.08 10.96
CA PHE A 175 8.21 36.42 11.52
C PHE A 175 7.91 37.40 10.37
N GLN A 176 6.66 37.81 10.22
CA GLN A 176 6.32 39.00 9.43
C GLN A 176 5.32 39.86 10.21
N HIS A 177 5.89 40.79 10.96
CA HIS A 177 5.21 42.03 11.32
C HIS A 177 5.27 42.97 10.11
N THR A 178 4.17 43.70 9.89
CA THR A 178 4.03 45.07 9.35
C THR A 178 3.07 45.16 8.17
N LEU A 179 1.83 45.56 8.52
CA LEU A 179 0.92 46.47 7.83
C LEU A 179 1.08 46.60 6.30
N LYS A 180 0.02 46.22 5.59
CA LYS A 180 -0.53 47.01 4.48
C LYS A 180 -2.00 46.67 4.29
N ASP A 181 -2.78 47.74 4.32
CA ASP A 181 -4.21 47.83 4.09
C ASP A 181 -4.62 47.27 2.72
N ASP A 182 -5.82 46.69 2.73
CA ASP A 182 -6.87 46.65 1.70
C ASP A 182 -6.51 46.93 0.23
N GLU A 183 -6.78 45.93 -0.64
CA GLU A 183 -7.42 46.17 -1.94
C GLU A 183 -8.20 44.92 -2.44
N ILE A 184 -9.46 44.86 -2.00
CA ILE A 184 -10.70 44.67 -2.76
C ILE A 184 -10.72 43.62 -3.90
N LYS A 185 -11.46 42.54 -3.61
CA LYS A 185 -12.12 41.69 -4.61
C LYS A 185 -13.23 42.47 -5.32
N SER A 186 -13.15 42.47 -6.63
CA SER A 186 -14.26 42.73 -7.55
C SER A 186 -15.34 41.65 -7.41
N GLU A 187 -16.55 42.05 -7.04
CA GLU A 187 -17.80 41.36 -7.42
C GLU A 187 -18.84 42.42 -7.76
N ASN A 188 -19.13 42.55 -9.06
CA ASN A 188 -20.30 43.22 -9.58
C ASN A 188 -21.54 42.36 -9.27
N ASN A 189 -22.63 42.99 -8.83
CA ASN A 189 -23.99 42.86 -9.37
C ASN A 189 -25.02 43.30 -8.32
N GLU A 190 -25.51 44.53 -8.45
CA GLU A 190 -26.94 44.91 -8.49
C GLU A 190 -27.08 46.41 -8.23
N ILE A 191 -27.56 47.13 -9.25
CA ILE A 191 -27.91 48.55 -9.19
C ILE A 191 -29.43 48.63 -9.08
N SER A 192 -29.92 49.16 -7.97
CA SER A 192 -31.19 49.89 -7.77
C SER A 192 -31.16 50.35 -6.31
N ASP A 193 -31.07 51.63 -5.95
CA ASP A 193 -32.10 52.63 -6.18
C ASP A 193 -31.58 54.07 -6.11
N ILE A 194 -32.26 54.91 -6.87
CA ILE A 194 -32.11 56.34 -7.06
C ILE A 194 -32.68 57.09 -5.85
N ALA A 195 -31.96 58.06 -5.28
CA ALA A 195 -32.49 59.38 -4.87
C ALA A 195 -31.52 60.14 -3.93
N LEU A 196 -31.25 61.41 -4.31
CA LEU A 196 -31.18 62.60 -3.44
C LEU A 196 -30.14 62.54 -2.28
N ASP A 197 -29.07 63.34 -2.27
CA ASP A 197 -29.12 64.80 -2.28
C ASP A 197 -27.87 65.45 -2.90
N LYS A 198 -28.14 66.56 -3.60
CA LYS A 198 -27.19 67.57 -4.06
C LYS A 198 -27.14 68.67 -3.00
N GLU A 199 -25.99 68.89 -2.36
CA GLU A 199 -25.57 70.15 -1.69
C GLU A 199 -24.27 69.81 -0.96
N TYR A 200 -23.09 70.22 -1.38
CA TYR A 200 -22.45 71.55 -1.31
C TYR A 200 -21.13 71.36 -2.13
N VAL A 201 -20.85 72.00 -3.28
CA VAL A 201 -20.48 73.42 -3.50
C VAL A 201 -19.62 73.91 -2.33
N GLU A 202 -18.31 74.12 -2.43
CA GLU A 202 -17.58 74.95 -3.39
C GLU A 202 -16.07 74.91 -3.08
N LYS A 203 -15.27 75.34 -4.07
CA LYS A 203 -13.98 76.05 -3.95
C LYS A 203 -12.73 75.20 -3.58
N THR A 204 -11.64 75.22 -4.33
CA THR A 204 -11.14 76.24 -5.26
C THR A 204 -10.06 75.66 -6.19
N GLU A 205 -10.27 75.84 -7.49
CA GLU A 205 -9.35 76.23 -8.57
C GLU A 205 -7.81 76.12 -8.36
N GLU A 206 -7.16 75.19 -9.11
CA GLU A 206 -6.37 75.43 -10.34
C GLU A 206 -5.53 76.75 -10.51
N PRO A 207 -4.58 76.86 -11.50
CA PRO A 207 -3.34 76.12 -11.75
C PRO A 207 -2.21 77.10 -12.22
N LYS A 208 -1.10 76.57 -12.79
CA LYS A 208 -0.25 77.09 -13.91
C LYS A 208 1.25 76.81 -13.64
N GLU A 209 1.90 75.93 -14.39
CA GLU A 209 2.34 76.07 -15.80
C GLU A 209 3.57 76.99 -15.95
N SER A 210 4.71 76.41 -16.33
CA SER A 210 5.43 76.76 -17.57
C SER A 210 6.77 76.03 -17.65
N LYS A 211 7.02 75.47 -18.83
CA LYS A 211 8.29 74.97 -19.34
C LYS A 211 9.26 76.14 -19.57
N LEU A 212 10.56 75.87 -19.57
CA LEU A 212 11.44 76.34 -20.64
C LEU A 212 12.66 75.42 -20.78
N ASP A 213 12.99 75.19 -22.04
CA ASP A 213 14.05 74.32 -22.55
C ASP A 213 15.47 74.91 -22.40
N ASP A 214 16.44 74.03 -22.66
CA ASP A 214 17.63 74.21 -23.51
C ASP A 214 19.04 74.20 -22.88
N LEU A 215 19.87 73.35 -23.52
CA LEU A 215 21.30 73.49 -23.83
C LEU A 215 22.31 73.29 -22.67
N ASP A 216 23.48 72.66 -22.80
CA ASP A 216 24.23 72.06 -23.90
C ASP A 216 25.39 71.22 -23.30
N ASP A 217 25.92 70.29 -24.10
CA ASP A 217 27.25 69.66 -24.13
C ASP A 217 28.23 69.76 -22.93
N THR A 218 28.82 68.62 -22.51
CA THR A 218 30.17 68.15 -22.93
C THR A 218 30.61 66.84 -22.23
N LYS A 219 30.73 65.78 -23.04
CA LYS A 219 31.93 64.94 -23.34
C LYS A 219 32.87 64.33 -22.27
N SER A 220 33.36 63.14 -22.66
CA SER A 220 34.52 62.31 -22.23
C SER A 220 34.25 61.36 -21.04
N GLU A 221 34.11 60.04 -21.23
CA GLU A 221 35.10 59.03 -21.66
C GLU A 221 36.43 59.12 -20.89
N ASP A 222 36.71 58.16 -20.00
CA ASP A 222 37.86 57.29 -20.23
C ASP A 222 37.70 55.95 -19.50
N ASP A 223 38.12 54.92 -20.23
CA ASP A 223 38.12 53.50 -19.97
C ASP A 223 39.56 53.12 -19.65
N THR A 224 39.84 52.44 -18.54
CA THR A 224 41.08 51.67 -18.43
C THR A 224 40.98 50.55 -17.39
N ARG A 225 40.78 49.35 -17.93
CA ARG A 225 41.60 48.13 -17.72
C ARG A 225 41.65 47.48 -16.34
#